data_AF-A0A246RSG0-F1
#
_entry.id   AF-A0A246RSG0-F1
#
_cell.length_a   1.000
_cell.length_b   1.000
_cell.length_c   1.000
_cell.angle_alpha   90.00
_cell.angle_beta   90.00
_cell.angle_gamma   90.00
#
_symmetry.space_group_name_H-M   'P 1'
#
loop_
_entity.id
_entity.type
_entity.pdbx_description
1 polymer ?
#
loop_
_entity_poly.entity_id
_entity_poly.type
_entity_poly.pdbx_seq_one_letter_code
_entity_poly.pdbx_strand_id
1 'polypeptide(L)' 'MTAPHLSLAQIRNRLILTARAVLRAHRPDPDGRCRVCRVAGCRVSAAARDVLAAAAACRPPGEPHHPA' A
#
# COMPACT_ATOMS: atom_id res chain seq x y z
N MET A 1 -4.21 -1.03 29.64
CA MET A 1 -4.31 -0.01 28.58
C MET A 1 -5.18 -0.58 27.46
N THR A 2 -6.38 -0.05 27.22
CA THR A 2 -7.23 -0.43 26.08
C THR A 2 -6.86 0.45 24.89
N ALA A 3 -6.23 -0.13 23.87
CA ALA A 3 -6.03 0.56 22.61
C ALA A 3 -7.37 0.64 21.85
N PRO A 4 -7.68 1.73 21.15
CA PRO A 4 -8.89 1.80 20.33
C PRO A 4 -8.89 0.70 19.27
N HIS A 5 -9.98 -0.07 19.20
CA HIS A 5 -10.20 -1.05 18.15
C HIS A 5 -10.41 -0.32 16.82
N LEU A 6 -9.59 -0.64 15.83
CA LEU A 6 -9.72 -0.08 14.48
C LEU A 6 -10.81 -0.83 13.72
N SER A 7 -11.68 -0.10 13.03
CA SER A 7 -12.59 -0.71 12.06
C SER A 7 -11.81 -1.29 10.88
N LEU A 8 -12.41 -2.25 10.16
CA LEU A 8 -11.80 -2.83 8.96
C LEU A 8 -11.43 -1.74 7.92
N ALA A 9 -12.29 -0.72 7.76
CA ALA A 9 -12.02 0.40 6.87
C ALA A 9 -10.79 1.21 7.31
N GLN A 10 -10.64 1.46 8.62
CA GLN A 10 -9.47 2.14 9.17
C GLN A 10 -8.19 1.32 8.97
N ILE A 11 -8.24 0.00 9.20
CA ILE A 11 -7.11 -0.90 8.95
C ILE A 11 -6.72 -0.86 7.48
N ARG A 12 -7.70 -1.01 6.57
CA ARG A 12 -7.46 -0.97 5.11
C ARG A 12 -6.84 0.35 4.67
N ASN A 13 -7.39 1.48 5.12
CA ASN A 13 -6.87 2.80 4.77
C ASN A 13 -5.44 2.99 5.26
N ARG A 14 -5.14 2.54 6.48
CA ARG A 14 -3.79 2.57 7.03
C ARG A 14 -2.82 1.71 6.21
N LEU A 15 -3.21 0.49 5.82
CA LEU A 15 -2.40 -0.38 4.96
C LEU A 15 -2.10 0.26 3.61
N ILE A 16 -3.09 0.87 2.96
CA ILE A 16 -2.92 1.58 1.67
C ILE A 16 -1.94 2.75 1.82
N LEU A 17 -2.10 3.57 2.87
CA LEU A 17 -1.24 4.73 3.10
C LEU A 17 0.20 4.30 3.40
N THR A 18 0.38 3.28 4.23
CA THR A 18 1.70 2.70 4.53
C THR A 18 2.35 2.14 3.27
N ALA A 19 1.64 1.34 2.47
CA ALA A 19 2.18 0.78 1.24
C ALA A 19 2.63 1.87 0.24
N ARG A 20 1.84 2.94 0.08
CA ARG A 20 2.22 4.09 -0.76
C ARG A 20 3.46 4.82 -0.23
N ALA A 21 3.56 4.99 1.10
CA ALA A 21 4.75 5.59 1.71
C ALA A 21 5.99 4.72 1.47
N VAL A 22 5.87 3.40 1.63
CA VAL A 22 6.94 2.43 1.33
C VAL A 22 7.36 2.52 -0.14
N LEU A 23 6.42 2.55 -1.09
CA LEU A 23 6.77 2.66 -2.51
C LEU A 23 7.51 3.95 -2.84
N ARG A 24 7.15 5.08 -2.24
CA ARG A 24 7.89 6.34 -2.39
C ARG A 24 9.29 6.24 -1.79
N ALA A 25 9.40 5.64 -0.60
CA ALA A 25 10.68 5.46 0.08
C ALA A 25 11.62 4.53 -0.71
N HIS A 26 11.08 3.47 -1.30
CA HIS A 26 11.85 2.43 -1.98
C HIS A 26 11.86 2.55 -3.51
N ARG A 27 11.64 3.76 -4.06
CA ARG A 27 11.76 3.99 -5.50
C ARG A 27 13.17 3.58 -6.00
N PRO A 28 13.25 2.96 -7.19
CA PRO A 28 14.53 2.67 -7.81
C PRO A 28 15.23 3.98 -8.21
N ASP A 29 16.55 4.00 -8.00
CA ASP A 29 17.48 4.98 -8.58
C ASP A 29 17.63 4.76 -10.10
N PRO A 30 18.29 5.67 -10.83
CA PRO A 30 18.54 5.52 -12.27
C PRO A 30 19.18 4.17 -12.65
N ASP A 31 19.99 3.60 -11.76
CA ASP A 31 20.63 2.29 -11.93
C ASP A 31 19.67 1.10 -11.72
N GLY A 32 18.36 1.35 -11.53
CA GLY A 32 17.34 0.33 -11.32
C GLY A 32 17.35 -0.33 -9.93
N ARG A 33 18.28 0.07 -9.05
CA ARG A 33 18.38 -0.43 -7.68
C ARG A 33 17.52 0.41 -6.73
N CYS A 34 16.90 -0.22 -5.75
CA CYS A 34 16.16 0.51 -4.72
C CYS A 34 17.10 1.46 -3.95
N ARG A 35 16.73 2.73 -3.80
CA ARG A 35 17.57 3.72 -3.09
C ARG A 35 17.81 3.41 -1.60
N VAL A 36 16.89 2.68 -0.96
CA VAL A 36 16.98 2.29 0.47
C VAL A 36 17.71 0.97 0.63
N CYS A 37 17.23 -0.09 -0.04
CA CYS A 37 17.79 -1.44 0.14
C CYS A 37 19.03 -1.70 -0.73
N ARG A 38 19.35 -0.82 -1.69
CA ARG A 38 20.47 -0.93 -2.66
C ARG A 38 20.51 -2.20 -3.50
N VAL A 39 19.40 -2.94 -3.57
CA VAL A 39 19.24 -4.15 -4.38
C VAL A 39 18.32 -3.92 -5.59
N ALA A 40 18.59 -4.64 -6.67
CA ALA A 40 17.61 -4.85 -7.74
C ALA A 40 16.46 -5.73 -7.23
N GLY A 41 15.25 -5.55 -7.77
CA GLY A 41 14.11 -6.38 -7.38
C GLY A 41 13.73 -6.29 -5.89
N CYS A 42 13.75 -5.07 -5.33
CA CYS A 42 13.47 -4.85 -3.91
C CYS A 42 12.15 -5.50 -3.45
N ARG A 43 12.28 -6.52 -2.60
CA ARG A 43 11.14 -7.29 -2.04
C ARG A 43 10.21 -6.43 -1.19
N VAL A 44 10.72 -5.37 -0.56
CA VAL A 44 9.90 -4.43 0.21
C VAL A 44 8.97 -3.64 -0.70
N SER A 45 9.49 -3.13 -1.82
CA SER A 45 8.65 -2.52 -2.86
C SER A 45 7.67 -3.51 -3.46
N ALA A 46 8.07 -4.76 -3.68
CA ALA A 46 7.17 -5.80 -4.17
C ALA A 46 6.00 -6.04 -3.20
N ALA A 47 6.29 -6.29 -1.92
CA ALA A 47 5.26 -6.50 -0.89
C ALA A 47 4.30 -5.31 -0.77
N ALA A 48 4.80 -4.07 -0.88
CA ALA A 48 3.95 -2.89 -0.88
C ALA A 48 3.01 -2.83 -2.11
N ARG A 49 3.45 -3.29 -3.29
CA ARG A 49 2.57 -3.44 -4.46
C ARG A 49 1.51 -4.50 -4.20
N ASP A 50 1.90 -5.64 -3.62
CA ASP A 50 0.98 -6.74 -3.31
C ASP A 50 -0.12 -6.30 -2.33
N VAL A 51 0.23 -5.51 -1.31
CA VAL A 51 -0.76 -4.92 -0.38
C VAL A 51 -1.75 -4.01 -1.12
N LEU A 52 -1.28 -3.18 -2.06
CA LEU A 52 -2.18 -2.33 -2.84
C LEU A 52 -3.07 -3.14 -3.79
N ALA A 53 -2.53 -4.21 -4.39
CA ALA A 53 -3.29 -5.10 -5.25
C ALA A 53 -4.39 -5.83 -4.46
N ALA A 54 -4.05 -6.40 -3.31
CA ALA A 54 -5.00 -7.03 -2.40
C ALA A 54 -6.06 -6.02 -1.92
N ALA A 55 -5.62 -4.82 -1.53
CA ALA A 55 -6.54 -3.76 -1.11
C ALA A 55 -7.45 -3.29 -2.25
N ALA A 56 -7.06 -3.38 -3.53
CA ALA A 56 -7.94 -3.09 -4.66
C ALA A 56 -8.95 -4.23 -4.90
N ALA A 57 -8.50 -5.49 -4.83
CA ALA A 57 -9.34 -6.68 -5.00
C ALA A 57 -10.42 -6.82 -3.90
N CYS A 58 -10.12 -6.39 -2.67
CA CYS A 58 -11.10 -6.37 -1.58
C CYS A 58 -12.10 -5.20 -1.66
N ARG A 59 -12.10 -4.39 -2.73
CA ARG A 59 -13.19 -3.41 -2.94
C ARG A 59 -14.46 -4.19 -3.31
N PRO A 60 -15.60 -3.97 -2.64
CA PRO A 60 -16.84 -4.58 -3.08
C PRO A 60 -17.12 -4.15 -4.54
N PRO A 61 -17.56 -5.07 -5.41
CA PRO A 61 -17.98 -4.71 -6.75
C PRO A 61 -19.20 -3.78 -6.66
N GLY A 62 -19.02 -2.52 -7.12
CA GLY A 62 -20.12 -1.57 -7.32
C GLY A 62 -20.71 -0.94 -6.05
N GLU A 63 -20.13 0.18 -5.62
CA GLU A 63 -20.97 1.28 -5.11
C GLU A 63 -21.17 2.20 -6.31
N PRO A 64 -22.40 2.35 -6.85
CA PRO A 64 -22.65 3.27 -7.95
C PRO A 64 -22.33 4.69 -7.48
N HIS A 65 -21.59 5.41 -8.32
CA HIS A 65 -21.43 6.85 -8.22
C HIS A 65 -22.80 7.50 -8.35
N HIS A 66 -23.35 8.05 -7.26
CA HIS A 66 -24.42 9.04 -7.31
C HIS A 66 -23.77 10.42 -7.42
N PRO A 67 -23.76 11.06 -8.59
CA PRO A 67 -23.50 12.49 -8.66
C PRO A 67 -24.69 13.23 -8.05
N ALA A 68 -24.39 14.21 -7.20
CA ALA A 68 -25.35 15.24 -6.79
C ALA A 68 -25.41 16.34 -7.85
#